data_AF-A0A178WUF8-F1
#
_entry.id   AF-A0A178WUF8-F1
#
_cell.length_a   1.000
_cell.length_b   1.000
_cell.length_c   1.000
_cell.angle_alpha   90.00
_cell.angle_beta   90.00
_cell.angle_gamma   90.00
#
_symmetry.space_group_name_H-M   'P 1'
#
loop_
_entity.id
_entity.type
_entity.pdbx_description
1 polymer ?
#
loop_
_entity_poly.entity_id
_entity_poly.type
_entity_poly.pdbx_seq_one_letter_code
_entity_poly.pdbx_strand_id
1 'polypeptide(L)'
;MLDRPLTYRLYATREGLVGGTTSSGHRITERDHFVALPSTKTVSVKGRGTFTVRVCRTDGTRCEYAPVWDVGPWNEHDDYWNPADRRATFGSLPQGVPEAQAAYQDGFNGGKDERGRTVRNPAGLDLADGTFWDGLGLNGNSYVDVTFLWTGSAPATGVVTGGAPLVVRTSASNDAPPAGLAADAAQVPIECSVRGDSVDGTTRWNRIGPGHYVSGAHLRADAAVPAC
;
A
#
# COMPACT_ATOMS: atom_id res chain seq x y z
N MET A 1 24.25 -1.06 2.83
CA MET A 1 23.45 0.12 2.47
C MET A 1 21.99 -0.30 2.47
N LEU A 2 21.06 0.59 2.85
CA LEU A 2 19.64 0.26 2.82
C LEU A 2 19.10 0.46 1.41
N ASP A 3 18.30 -0.49 0.95
CA ASP A 3 17.68 -0.47 -0.36
C ASP A 3 16.38 0.33 -0.31
N ARG A 4 16.19 1.23 -1.28
CA ARG A 4 14.95 1.99 -1.38
C ARG A 4 13.87 1.11 -1.99
N PRO A 5 12.65 1.09 -1.43
CA PRO A 5 11.55 0.33 -2.02
C PRO A 5 11.18 0.89 -3.39
N LEU A 6 10.81 0.00 -4.30
CA LEU A 6 10.37 0.33 -5.65
C LEU A 6 9.07 1.13 -5.60
N THR A 7 8.96 2.12 -6.50
CA THR A 7 7.76 2.96 -6.64
C THR A 7 7.38 3.07 -8.11
N TYR A 8 6.11 2.85 -8.42
CA TYR A 8 5.57 2.96 -9.77
C TYR A 8 4.28 3.77 -9.78
N ARG A 9 4.02 4.47 -10.89
CA ARG A 9 2.76 5.17 -11.13
C ARG A 9 1.76 4.21 -11.74
N LEU A 10 0.65 3.98 -11.05
CA LEU A 10 -0.34 2.97 -11.41
C LEU A 10 -1.73 3.56 -11.44
N TYR A 11 -2.58 3.05 -12.32
CA TYR A 11 -4.00 3.38 -12.29
C TYR A 11 -4.68 2.57 -11.20
N ALA A 12 -5.27 3.24 -10.22
CA ALA A 12 -6.00 2.62 -9.13
C ALA A 12 -7.51 2.71 -9.35
N THR A 13 -8.19 1.61 -9.09
CA THR A 13 -9.65 1.52 -9.08
C THR A 13 -10.17 1.29 -7.66
N ARG A 14 -11.40 1.71 -7.39
CA ARG A 14 -12.11 1.32 -6.16
C ARG A 14 -12.57 -0.13 -6.29
N GLU A 15 -12.29 -0.94 -5.28
CA GLU A 15 -12.70 -2.35 -5.21
C GLU A 15 -14.22 -2.49 -5.05
N GLY A 16 -14.80 -1.84 -4.03
CA GLY A 16 -16.25 -1.76 -3.85
C GLY A 16 -16.96 -3.09 -3.57
N LEU A 17 -16.27 -4.06 -2.97
CA LEU A 17 -16.78 -5.42 -2.72
C LEU A 17 -17.23 -5.64 -1.26
N VAL A 18 -17.78 -4.62 -0.59
CA VAL A 18 -18.32 -4.73 0.77
C VAL A 18 -19.25 -5.94 0.90
N GLY A 19 -19.04 -6.74 1.95
CA GLY A 19 -19.76 -7.98 2.20
C GLY A 19 -19.12 -9.23 1.56
N GLY A 20 -18.17 -9.04 0.64
CA GLY A 20 -17.32 -10.09 0.07
C GLY A 20 -16.26 -10.62 1.03
N THR A 21 -15.43 -11.53 0.54
CA THR A 21 -14.31 -12.10 1.30
C THR A 21 -13.05 -11.96 0.47
N THR A 22 -12.02 -11.32 1.03
CA THR A 22 -10.72 -11.16 0.37
C THR A 22 -10.00 -12.50 0.28
N SER A 23 -8.97 -12.57 -0.57
CA SER A 23 -8.08 -13.72 -0.69
C SER A 23 -7.31 -14.04 0.61
N SER A 24 -7.10 -13.06 1.50
CA SER A 24 -6.55 -13.31 2.84
C SER A 24 -7.56 -13.97 3.80
N GLY A 25 -8.84 -14.04 3.43
CA GLY A 25 -9.94 -14.57 4.25
C GLY A 25 -10.61 -13.53 5.15
N HIS A 26 -10.37 -12.24 4.92
CA HIS A 26 -11.04 -11.14 5.60
C HIS A 26 -12.43 -10.90 5.01
N ARG A 27 -13.44 -10.64 5.86
CA ARG A 27 -14.79 -10.29 5.40
C ARG A 27 -14.81 -8.78 5.20
N ILE A 28 -14.98 -8.32 3.97
CA ILE A 28 -14.88 -6.90 3.64
C ILE A 28 -16.02 -6.15 4.33
N THR A 29 -15.67 -5.15 5.12
CA THR A 29 -16.60 -4.24 5.79
C THR A 29 -16.53 -2.84 5.20
N GLU A 30 -17.52 -2.02 5.50
CA GLU A 30 -17.55 -0.63 5.05
C GLU A 30 -16.32 0.12 5.56
N ARG A 31 -15.73 0.95 4.69
CA ARG A 31 -14.55 1.77 5.02
C ARG A 31 -13.32 0.96 5.43
N ASP A 32 -13.20 -0.28 4.97
CA ASP A 32 -11.98 -1.07 5.15
C ASP A 32 -10.76 -0.42 4.48
N HIS A 33 -9.59 -0.65 5.08
CA HIS A 33 -8.31 -0.09 4.64
C HIS A 33 -7.34 -1.20 4.24
N PHE A 34 -7.37 -1.58 2.96
CA PHE A 34 -6.46 -2.53 2.35
C PHE A 34 -6.37 -2.27 0.83
N VAL A 35 -5.46 -2.99 0.16
CA VAL A 35 -5.39 -3.03 -1.30
C VAL A 35 -5.48 -4.46 -1.84
N ALA A 36 -5.88 -4.58 -3.09
CA ALA A 36 -5.68 -5.77 -3.91
C ALA A 36 -4.52 -5.52 -4.88
N LEU A 37 -3.65 -6.53 -5.03
CA LEU A 37 -2.60 -6.54 -6.06
C LEU A 37 -2.78 -7.77 -6.96
N PRO A 38 -2.42 -7.71 -8.25
CA PRO A 38 -2.69 -8.79 -9.19
C PRO A 38 -1.72 -9.97 -9.05
N SER A 39 -1.34 -10.35 -7.82
CA SER A 39 -0.48 -11.49 -7.54
C SER A 39 -0.88 -12.20 -6.24
N THR A 40 -1.09 -13.51 -6.33
CA THR A 40 -1.24 -14.40 -5.17
C THR A 40 0.02 -14.48 -4.29
N LYS A 41 1.19 -14.07 -4.79
CA LYS A 41 2.47 -14.15 -4.05
C LYS A 41 2.59 -13.11 -2.93
N THR A 42 1.83 -12.02 -2.98
CA THR A 42 1.98 -10.87 -2.08
C THR A 42 0.72 -10.59 -1.28
N VAL A 43 -0.07 -11.62 -0.99
CA VAL A 43 -1.23 -11.53 -0.08
C VAL A 43 -0.76 -11.75 1.35
N SER A 44 -1.05 -10.79 2.23
CA SER A 44 -0.79 -10.96 3.67
C SER A 44 -1.79 -11.92 4.28
N VAL A 45 -1.33 -12.73 5.25
CA VAL A 45 -2.22 -13.55 6.09
C VAL A 45 -3.26 -12.64 6.77
N LYS A 46 -4.48 -13.14 6.98
CA LYS A 46 -5.57 -12.42 7.68
C LYS A 46 -5.08 -11.68 8.93
N GLY A 47 -5.36 -10.39 9.02
CA GLY A 47 -4.99 -9.54 10.15
C GLY A 47 -3.49 -9.23 10.24
N ARG A 48 -2.73 -9.41 9.16
CA ARG A 48 -1.32 -9.03 9.03
C ARG A 48 -1.15 -8.08 7.84
N GLY A 49 -0.02 -7.38 7.81
CA GLY A 49 0.40 -6.51 6.72
C GLY A 49 1.83 -6.77 6.27
N THR A 50 2.29 -8.03 6.30
CA THR A 50 3.64 -8.42 5.85
C THR A 50 3.95 -7.90 4.45
N PHE A 51 2.95 -7.93 3.57
CA PHE A 51 2.93 -7.12 2.36
C PHE A 51 2.07 -5.89 2.61
N THR A 52 2.73 -4.74 2.64
CA THR A 52 2.10 -3.41 2.73
C THR A 52 2.63 -2.55 1.60
N VAL A 53 1.74 -1.77 1.00
CA VAL A 53 2.10 -0.71 0.07
C VAL A 53 1.93 0.65 0.72
N ARG A 54 2.71 1.64 0.28
CA ARG A 54 2.37 3.04 0.48
C ARG A 54 1.82 3.58 -0.83
N VAL A 55 0.53 3.91 -0.86
CA VAL A 55 -0.13 4.55 -1.98
C VAL A 55 -0.15 6.05 -1.73
N CYS A 56 0.30 6.85 -2.68
CA CYS A 56 0.25 8.31 -2.60
C CYS A 56 -0.52 8.87 -3.79
N ARG A 57 -1.25 9.97 -3.56
CA ARG A 57 -1.68 10.81 -4.67
C ARG A 57 -0.47 11.28 -5.46
N THR A 58 -0.64 11.48 -6.77
CA THR A 58 0.44 11.93 -7.66
C THR A 58 0.92 13.35 -7.40
N ASP A 59 0.13 14.15 -6.67
CA ASP A 59 0.51 15.46 -6.14
C ASP A 59 1.24 15.38 -4.79
N GLY A 60 1.40 14.19 -4.22
CA GLY A 60 2.07 13.94 -2.94
C GLY A 60 1.32 14.46 -1.71
N THR A 61 0.10 14.96 -1.85
CA THR A 61 -0.61 15.65 -0.75
C THR A 61 -1.16 14.71 0.31
N ARG A 62 -1.46 13.46 -0.07
CA ARG A 62 -1.95 12.42 0.83
C ARG A 62 -1.42 11.05 0.44
N CYS A 63 -1.10 10.25 1.44
CA CYS A 63 -0.72 8.85 1.27
C CYS A 63 -1.44 7.93 2.26
N GLU A 64 -1.66 6.68 1.87
CA GLU A 64 -2.05 5.62 2.78
C GLU A 64 -1.06 4.45 2.76
N TYR A 65 -0.70 3.96 3.94
CA TYR A 65 -0.02 2.68 4.11
C TYR A 65 -1.07 1.60 4.34
N ALA A 66 -1.25 0.70 3.37
CA ALA A 66 -2.33 -0.28 3.38
C ALA A 66 -1.79 -1.69 3.16
N PRO A 67 -2.23 -2.69 3.95
CA PRO A 67 -1.86 -4.08 3.74
C PRO A 67 -2.49 -4.62 2.47
N VAL A 68 -1.80 -5.57 1.82
CA VAL A 68 -2.33 -6.30 0.67
C VAL A 68 -3.14 -7.48 1.21
N TRP A 69 -4.46 -7.43 1.08
CA TRP A 69 -5.37 -8.46 1.59
C TRP A 69 -6.11 -9.22 0.50
N ASP A 70 -6.14 -8.71 -0.73
CA ASP A 70 -6.81 -9.38 -1.84
C ASP A 70 -5.95 -9.49 -3.10
N VAL A 71 -6.44 -10.26 -4.06
CA VAL A 71 -5.82 -10.51 -5.36
C VAL A 71 -6.67 -9.92 -6.47
N GLY A 72 -6.02 -9.16 -7.35
CA GLY A 72 -6.64 -8.44 -8.46
C GLY A 72 -6.04 -7.04 -8.60
N PRO A 73 -6.40 -6.26 -9.62
CA PRO A 73 -7.44 -6.49 -10.63
C PRO A 73 -6.95 -7.30 -11.84
N TRP A 74 -7.90 -7.87 -12.59
CA TRP A 74 -7.74 -8.58 -13.89
C TRP A 74 -6.91 -9.86 -13.88
N ASN A 75 -5.72 -9.81 -13.27
CA ASN A 75 -4.77 -10.91 -13.18
C ASN A 75 -4.58 -11.34 -11.72
N GLU A 76 -4.06 -12.55 -11.53
CA GLU A 76 -3.74 -13.13 -10.23
C GLU A 76 -2.28 -13.58 -10.15
N HIS A 77 -1.53 -13.47 -11.26
CA HIS A 77 -0.14 -13.89 -11.37
C HIS A 77 0.78 -12.79 -11.92
N ASP A 78 0.33 -11.55 -11.97
CA ASP A 78 1.10 -10.41 -12.45
C ASP A 78 1.79 -9.63 -11.31
N ASP A 79 2.94 -10.10 -10.86
CA ASP A 79 3.82 -9.40 -9.91
C ASP A 79 4.72 -8.37 -10.61
N TYR A 80 4.13 -7.43 -11.35
CA TYR A 80 4.81 -6.45 -12.22
C TYR A 80 5.89 -5.60 -11.55
N TRP A 81 5.93 -5.53 -10.22
CA TRP A 81 7.03 -4.90 -9.48
C TRP A 81 8.34 -5.70 -9.55
N ASN A 82 8.30 -6.97 -9.96
CA ASN A 82 9.49 -7.80 -10.15
C ASN A 82 10.13 -7.56 -11.53
N PRO A 83 11.48 -7.63 -11.63
CA PRO A 83 12.16 -7.57 -12.92
C PRO A 83 11.78 -8.75 -13.82
N ALA A 84 12.04 -8.61 -15.12
CA ALA A 84 11.61 -9.55 -16.15
C ALA A 84 12.01 -11.02 -15.89
N ASP A 85 13.18 -11.26 -15.30
CA ASP A 85 13.71 -12.59 -14.95
C ASP A 85 13.08 -13.21 -13.69
N ARG A 86 12.27 -12.44 -12.96
CA ARG A 86 11.62 -12.83 -11.70
C ARG A 86 10.10 -12.74 -11.72
N ARG A 87 9.52 -11.97 -12.65
CA ARG A 87 8.07 -11.82 -12.83
C ARG A 87 7.43 -13.18 -13.16
N ALA A 88 6.30 -13.51 -12.55
CA ALA A 88 5.65 -14.81 -12.64
C ALA A 88 5.04 -15.08 -14.02
N THR A 89 4.46 -14.06 -14.64
CA THR A 89 4.02 -14.06 -16.04
C THR A 89 4.34 -12.70 -16.69
N PHE A 90 4.17 -12.59 -18.00
CA PHE A 90 4.32 -11.34 -18.75
C PHE A 90 5.72 -10.71 -18.64
N GLY A 91 6.78 -11.53 -18.51
CA GLY A 91 8.16 -11.08 -18.36
C GLY A 91 8.72 -10.26 -19.54
N SER A 92 8.02 -10.22 -20.68
CA SER A 92 8.35 -9.34 -21.80
C SER A 92 7.99 -7.86 -21.57
N LEU A 93 7.07 -7.58 -20.62
CA LEU A 93 6.68 -6.21 -20.29
C LEU A 93 7.74 -5.55 -19.38
N PRO A 94 7.99 -4.24 -19.53
CA PRO A 94 8.87 -3.52 -18.62
C PRO A 94 8.44 -3.67 -17.15
N GLN A 95 9.43 -3.70 -16.25
CA GLN A 95 9.16 -3.70 -14.81
C GLN A 95 8.35 -2.45 -14.43
N GLY A 96 7.34 -2.63 -13.60
CA GLY A 96 6.43 -1.57 -13.17
C GLY A 96 5.24 -1.33 -14.10
N VAL A 97 5.14 -2.05 -15.23
CA VAL A 97 3.98 -1.98 -16.14
C VAL A 97 3.05 -3.15 -15.86
N PRO A 98 1.87 -2.93 -15.26
CA PRO A 98 0.86 -3.96 -15.13
C PRO A 98 0.43 -4.46 -16.49
N GLU A 99 0.16 -5.75 -16.60
CA GLU A 99 -0.31 -6.35 -17.84
C GLU A 99 -1.65 -5.74 -18.28
N ALA A 100 -2.59 -5.52 -17.35
CA ALA A 100 -3.87 -4.90 -17.66
C ALA A 100 -3.72 -3.49 -18.25
N GLN A 101 -2.69 -2.74 -17.83
CA GLN A 101 -2.38 -1.45 -18.43
C GLN A 101 -1.95 -1.62 -19.89
N ALA A 102 -1.00 -2.51 -20.16
CA ALA A 102 -0.51 -2.76 -21.51
C ALA A 102 -1.59 -3.37 -22.43
N ALA A 103 -2.45 -4.25 -21.89
CA ALA A 103 -3.57 -4.81 -22.61
C ALA A 103 -4.59 -3.73 -23.02
N TYR A 104 -4.92 -2.83 -22.08
CA TYR A 104 -5.87 -1.75 -22.32
C TYR A 104 -5.33 -0.67 -23.29
N GLN A 105 -4.07 -0.29 -23.15
CA GLN A 105 -3.49 0.84 -23.88
C GLN A 105 -2.89 0.43 -25.23
N ASP A 106 -2.21 -0.72 -25.27
CA ASP A 106 -1.37 -1.13 -26.39
C ASP A 106 -1.86 -2.42 -27.06
N GLY A 107 -2.94 -3.02 -26.55
CA GLY A 107 -3.46 -4.30 -27.06
C GLY A 107 -2.56 -5.49 -26.75
N PHE A 108 -1.68 -5.38 -25.75
CA PHE A 108 -0.88 -6.51 -25.27
C PHE A 108 -1.76 -7.72 -24.97
N ASN A 109 -1.27 -8.92 -25.26
CA ASN A 109 -2.03 -10.17 -25.12
C ASN A 109 -3.41 -10.13 -25.84
N GLY A 110 -3.51 -9.38 -26.95
CA GLY A 110 -4.77 -9.19 -27.68
C GLY A 110 -5.81 -8.35 -26.93
N GLY A 111 -5.37 -7.52 -25.99
CA GLY A 111 -6.23 -6.75 -25.10
C GLY A 111 -6.92 -7.60 -24.03
N LYS A 112 -6.33 -8.75 -23.68
CA LYS A 112 -6.91 -9.74 -22.77
C LYS A 112 -6.07 -9.93 -21.52
N ASP A 113 -6.71 -10.21 -20.40
CA ASP A 113 -6.02 -10.63 -19.17
C ASP A 113 -5.54 -12.09 -19.23
N GLU A 114 -4.92 -12.57 -18.15
CA GLU A 114 -4.41 -13.94 -18.03
C GLU A 114 -5.48 -15.04 -18.22
N ARG A 115 -6.76 -14.68 -18.10
CA ARG A 115 -7.92 -15.59 -18.27
C ARG A 115 -8.62 -15.41 -19.62
N GLY A 116 -8.09 -14.58 -20.52
CA GLY A 116 -8.65 -14.33 -21.84
C GLY A 116 -9.85 -13.35 -21.85
N ARG A 117 -10.16 -12.69 -20.73
CA ARG A 117 -11.23 -11.68 -20.66
C ARG A 117 -10.72 -10.37 -21.26
N THR A 118 -11.57 -9.65 -21.99
CA THR A 118 -11.21 -8.31 -22.49
C THR A 118 -10.99 -7.36 -21.33
N VAL A 119 -9.79 -6.80 -21.22
CA VAL A 119 -9.45 -5.78 -20.23
C VAL A 119 -10.18 -4.49 -20.56
N ARG A 120 -10.89 -3.91 -19.58
CA ARG A 120 -11.76 -2.72 -19.79
C ARG A 120 -11.24 -1.45 -19.13
N ASN A 121 -10.17 -1.53 -18.36
CA ASN A 121 -9.48 -0.39 -17.77
C ASN A 121 -8.01 -0.78 -17.48
N PRO A 122 -7.11 0.18 -17.30
CA PRO A 122 -5.68 -0.09 -17.11
C PRO A 122 -5.31 -0.34 -15.64
N ALA A 123 -6.24 -0.81 -14.81
CA ALA A 123 -6.02 -0.88 -13.36
C ALA A 123 -4.84 -1.79 -13.00
N GLY A 124 -3.91 -1.27 -12.19
CA GLY A 124 -2.76 -2.00 -11.65
C GLY A 124 -2.95 -2.45 -10.20
N LEU A 125 -3.93 -1.87 -9.50
CA LEU A 125 -4.34 -2.24 -8.14
C LEU A 125 -5.78 -1.81 -7.89
N ASP A 126 -6.45 -2.49 -6.96
CA ASP A 126 -7.72 -2.04 -6.39
C ASP A 126 -7.51 -1.53 -4.95
N LEU A 127 -8.29 -0.51 -4.59
CA LEU A 127 -8.28 0.10 -3.26
C LEU A 127 -9.61 -0.19 -2.56
N ALA A 128 -9.53 -0.67 -1.32
CA ALA A 128 -10.70 -0.77 -0.47
C ALA A 128 -11.31 0.61 -0.19
N ASP A 129 -12.57 0.62 0.23
CA ASP A 129 -13.38 1.83 0.38
C ASP A 129 -12.75 2.89 1.30
N GLY A 130 -12.19 2.47 2.43
CA GLY A 130 -11.47 3.34 3.36
C GLY A 130 -10.16 3.86 2.75
N THR A 131 -9.36 2.99 2.15
CA THR A 131 -8.12 3.42 1.46
C THR A 131 -8.39 4.45 0.36
N PHE A 132 -9.46 4.24 -0.41
CA PHE A 132 -9.86 5.12 -1.50
C PHE A 132 -10.40 6.48 -0.99
N TRP A 133 -11.36 6.47 -0.08
CA TRP A 133 -12.05 7.69 0.38
C TRP A 133 -11.39 8.34 1.59
N ASP A 134 -11.12 7.56 2.64
CA ASP A 134 -10.56 8.08 3.90
C ASP A 134 -9.09 8.36 3.77
N GLY A 135 -8.31 7.44 3.20
CA GLY A 135 -6.86 7.53 3.08
C GLY A 135 -6.37 8.59 2.13
N LEU A 136 -6.84 8.46 0.89
CA LEU A 136 -6.38 9.26 -0.23
C LEU A 136 -7.33 10.42 -0.54
N GLY A 137 -8.61 10.34 -0.15
CA GLY A 137 -9.59 11.36 -0.52
C GLY A 137 -9.86 11.39 -2.02
N LEU A 138 -9.85 10.22 -2.68
CA LEU A 138 -10.17 10.13 -4.10
C LEU A 138 -11.68 10.24 -4.33
N ASN A 139 -12.06 10.95 -5.39
CA ASN A 139 -13.46 11.07 -5.84
C ASN A 139 -13.76 10.21 -7.08
N GLY A 140 -12.74 9.53 -7.61
CA GLY A 140 -12.80 8.73 -8.82
C GLY A 140 -11.48 8.00 -9.03
N ASN A 141 -11.52 6.97 -9.86
CA ASN A 141 -10.35 6.18 -10.22
C ASN A 141 -9.29 7.10 -10.83
N SER A 142 -8.04 6.94 -10.40
CA SER A 142 -6.97 7.86 -10.77
C SER A 142 -5.62 7.17 -10.81
N TYR A 143 -4.65 7.82 -11.45
CA TYR A 143 -3.26 7.47 -11.21
C TYR A 143 -2.85 7.80 -9.78
N VAL A 144 -2.04 6.93 -9.19
CA VAL A 144 -1.42 7.04 -7.86
C VAL A 144 0.03 6.56 -7.96
N ASP A 145 0.88 7.02 -7.04
CA ASP A 145 2.25 6.52 -6.91
C ASP A 145 2.27 5.47 -5.80
N VAL A 146 2.64 4.22 -6.15
CA VAL A 146 2.58 3.07 -5.24
C VAL A 146 3.99 2.59 -4.95
N THR A 147 4.35 2.60 -3.67
CA THR A 147 5.62 2.08 -3.15
C THR A 147 5.40 0.69 -2.54
N PHE A 148 6.16 -0.31 -3.00
CA PHE A 148 6.07 -1.70 -2.54
C PHE A 148 7.05 -1.94 -1.39
N LEU A 149 6.60 -1.83 -0.14
CA LEU A 149 7.50 -1.65 1.01
C LEU A 149 8.44 -2.85 1.25
N TRP A 150 8.02 -4.07 0.89
CA TRP A 150 8.83 -5.29 1.02
C TRP A 150 10.00 -5.37 0.03
N THR A 151 10.06 -4.47 -0.96
CA THR A 151 11.15 -4.42 -1.95
C THR A 151 12.33 -3.58 -1.50
N GLY A 152 12.23 -2.93 -0.34
CA GLY A 152 13.30 -2.15 0.28
C GLY A 152 13.65 -2.66 1.68
N SER A 153 14.59 -1.97 2.32
CA SER A 153 14.98 -2.22 3.70
C SER A 153 14.99 -0.94 4.53
N ALA A 154 14.78 -1.08 5.84
CA ALA A 154 14.81 0.00 6.81
C ALA A 154 15.57 -0.43 8.07
N PRO A 155 16.03 0.52 8.92
CA PRO A 155 16.69 0.19 10.18
C PRO A 155 15.84 -0.67 11.12
N ALA A 156 14.52 -0.44 11.12
CA ALA A 156 13.53 -1.25 11.81
C ALA A 156 12.22 -1.25 11.01
N THR A 157 11.29 -2.14 11.37
CA THR A 157 9.91 -2.08 10.89
C THR A 157 8.95 -2.01 12.07
N GLY A 158 7.72 -1.57 11.83
CA GLY A 158 6.67 -1.52 12.84
C GLY A 158 5.33 -1.96 12.29
N VAL A 159 4.54 -2.60 13.14
CA VAL A 159 3.15 -2.93 12.82
C VAL A 159 2.25 -1.90 13.47
N VAL A 160 1.37 -1.29 12.69
CA VAL A 160 0.31 -0.40 13.20
C VAL A 160 -0.68 -1.22 14.02
N THR A 161 -1.06 -0.71 15.18
CA THR A 161 -1.94 -1.39 16.12
C THR A 161 -3.04 -0.45 16.63
N GLY A 162 -4.16 -1.00 17.05
CA GLY A 162 -5.25 -0.25 17.67
C GLY A 162 -6.62 -0.56 17.08
N GLY A 163 -6.68 -1.37 16.02
CA GLY A 163 -7.91 -1.80 15.37
C GLY A 163 -8.55 -0.73 14.47
N ALA A 164 -7.86 0.39 14.24
CA ALA A 164 -8.29 1.47 13.37
C ALA A 164 -7.08 2.10 12.64
N PRO A 165 -7.28 2.75 11.48
CA PRO A 165 -6.22 3.48 10.80
C PRO A 165 -5.60 4.57 11.68
N LEU A 166 -4.28 4.60 11.73
CA LEU A 166 -3.49 5.59 12.43
C LEU A 166 -3.25 6.82 11.54
N VAL A 167 -3.45 8.02 12.09
CA VAL A 167 -3.14 9.27 11.38
C VAL A 167 -1.63 9.42 11.20
N VAL A 168 -1.20 9.57 9.95
CA VAL A 168 0.18 9.94 9.60
C VAL A 168 0.25 11.45 9.57
N ARG A 169 1.18 12.03 10.33
CA ARG A 169 1.36 13.48 10.50
C ARG A 169 2.59 13.97 9.74
N THR A 170 2.59 15.24 9.38
CA THR A 170 3.73 15.89 8.70
C THR A 170 4.92 16.19 9.63
N SER A 171 4.71 16.16 10.95
CA SER A 171 5.75 16.25 11.99
C SER A 171 5.34 15.49 13.25
N ALA A 172 6.24 15.40 14.24
CA ALA A 172 6.00 14.75 15.53
C ALA A 172 5.12 15.62 16.47
N SER A 173 3.93 15.99 16.02
CA SER A 173 3.00 16.84 16.76
C SER A 173 1.54 16.46 16.50
N ASN A 174 0.70 16.63 17.53
CA ASN A 174 -0.74 16.41 17.47
C ASN A 174 -1.46 17.46 16.60
N ASP A 175 -0.86 18.64 16.42
CA ASP A 175 -1.41 19.74 15.63
C ASP A 175 -0.85 19.78 14.21
N ALA A 176 0.15 18.94 13.91
CA ALA A 176 0.70 18.85 12.57
C ALA A 176 -0.38 18.40 11.58
N PRO A 177 -0.47 19.00 10.37
CA PRO A 177 -1.40 18.55 9.35
C PRO A 177 -1.25 17.05 9.04
N PRO A 178 -2.37 16.34 8.79
CA PRO A 178 -2.32 14.95 8.36
C PRO A 178 -1.69 14.85 6.97
N ALA A 179 -0.72 13.95 6.82
CA ALA A 179 -0.16 13.50 5.54
C ALA A 179 -0.94 12.30 4.97
N GLY A 180 -1.87 11.74 5.75
CA GLY A 180 -2.74 10.64 5.36
C GLY A 180 -2.88 9.60 6.47
N LEU A 181 -2.97 8.32 6.13
CA LEU A 181 -3.28 7.24 7.07
C LEU A 181 -2.31 6.07 6.97
N ALA A 182 -2.24 5.28 8.03
CA ALA A 182 -1.64 3.95 8.02
C ALA A 182 -2.65 2.97 8.60
N ALA A 183 -3.10 2.03 7.80
CA ALA A 183 -4.12 1.06 8.17
C ALA A 183 -3.66 0.20 9.35
N ASP A 184 -4.61 -0.29 10.16
CA ASP A 184 -4.32 -1.29 11.18
C ASP A 184 -3.65 -2.53 10.55
N ALA A 185 -2.74 -3.16 11.29
CA ALA A 185 -1.90 -4.27 10.85
C ALA A 185 -0.90 -3.97 9.71
N ALA A 186 -0.92 -2.78 9.10
CA ALA A 186 0.10 -2.39 8.12
C ALA A 186 1.51 -2.48 8.73
N GLN A 187 2.42 -3.13 8.00
CA GLN A 187 3.84 -3.16 8.36
C GLN A 187 4.57 -2.04 7.63
N VAL A 188 5.07 -1.06 8.38
CA VAL A 188 5.70 0.14 7.85
C VAL A 188 7.19 0.16 8.18
N PRO A 189 8.05 0.73 7.31
CA PRO A 189 9.44 0.98 7.67
C PRO A 189 9.50 2.02 8.79
N ILE A 190 10.50 1.92 9.65
CA ILE A 190 10.83 2.96 10.63
C ILE A 190 12.26 3.43 10.34
N GLU A 191 12.37 4.66 9.86
CA GLU A 191 13.66 5.28 9.52
C GLU A 191 14.40 5.72 10.78
N CYS A 192 13.69 6.38 11.70
CA CYS A 192 14.21 6.84 12.98
C CYS A 192 13.06 7.27 13.91
N SER A 193 13.41 7.60 15.15
CA SER A 193 12.49 8.10 16.17
C SER A 193 12.89 9.46 16.69
N VAL A 194 11.89 10.27 17.04
CA VAL A 194 12.02 11.65 17.49
C VAL A 194 11.08 11.88 18.67
N ARG A 195 11.41 12.82 19.57
CA ARG A 195 10.49 13.28 20.62
C ARG A 195 9.51 14.30 20.06
N GLY A 196 8.25 14.18 20.43
CA GLY A 196 7.17 15.07 20.01
C GLY A 196 6.10 15.21 21.09
N ASP A 197 4.90 15.61 20.67
CA ASP A 197 3.76 15.74 21.59
C ASP A 197 3.39 14.39 22.23
N SER A 198 2.81 14.44 23.43
CA SER A 198 2.37 13.23 24.12
C SER A 198 1.11 12.66 23.45
N VAL A 199 1.12 11.36 23.18
CA VAL A 199 -0.03 10.57 22.71
C VAL A 199 -0.05 9.31 23.56
N ASP A 200 -1.17 9.05 24.24
CA ASP A 200 -1.39 7.86 25.09
C ASP A 200 -0.21 7.51 26.02
N GLY A 201 0.36 8.55 26.64
CA GLY A 201 1.42 8.40 27.65
C GLY A 201 2.84 8.27 27.09
N THR A 202 3.05 8.43 25.78
CA THR A 202 4.38 8.47 25.18
C THR A 202 4.60 9.71 24.32
N THR A 203 5.81 10.26 24.37
CA THR A 203 6.28 11.35 23.50
C THR A 203 7.13 10.84 22.34
N ARG A 204 7.24 9.50 22.16
CA ARG A 204 8.00 8.91 21.06
C ARG A 204 7.16 8.96 19.79
N TRP A 205 7.73 9.54 18.74
CA TRP A 205 7.22 9.50 17.38
C TRP A 205 8.21 8.79 16.47
N ASN A 206 7.71 8.10 15.45
CA ASN A 206 8.51 7.36 14.49
C ASN A 206 8.32 7.97 13.10
N ARG A 207 9.44 8.23 12.40
CA ARG A 207 9.43 8.63 11.00
C ARG A 207 9.35 7.36 10.14
N ILE A 208 8.25 7.21 9.42
CA ILE A 208 7.94 6.01 8.61
C ILE A 208 8.08 6.25 7.09
N GLY A 209 8.73 7.36 6.75
CA GLY A 209 8.97 7.83 5.40
C GLY A 209 9.24 9.33 5.39
N PRO A 210 9.65 9.90 4.24
CA PRO A 210 9.91 11.32 4.12
C PRO A 210 8.72 12.18 4.52
N GLY A 211 8.84 12.90 5.64
CA GLY A 211 7.77 13.78 6.15
C GLY A 211 6.57 13.05 6.77
N HIS A 212 6.67 11.74 7.02
CA HIS A 212 5.58 10.93 7.57
C HIS A 212 5.92 10.47 8.98
N TYR A 213 5.17 10.95 9.96
CA TYR A 213 5.37 10.65 11.38
C TYR A 213 4.13 10.01 11.97
N VAL A 214 4.34 9.00 12.81
CA VAL A 214 3.28 8.34 13.58
C VAL A 214 3.70 8.22 15.04
N SER A 215 2.72 8.29 15.95
CA SER A 215 2.98 8.09 17.37
C SER A 215 3.44 6.66 17.65
N GLY A 216 4.44 6.51 18.50
CA GLY A 216 4.88 5.23 19.02
C GLY A 216 3.87 4.53 19.94
N ALA A 217 2.79 5.22 20.34
CA ALA A 217 1.70 4.61 21.11
C ALA A 217 0.97 3.52 20.31
N HIS A 218 0.90 3.67 18.99
CA HIS A 218 0.10 2.83 18.09
C HIS A 218 0.97 2.09 17.06
N LEU A 219 2.28 2.01 17.30
CA LEU A 219 3.22 1.34 16.43
C LEU A 219 4.13 0.41 17.22
N ARG A 220 3.99 -0.89 16.99
CA ARG A 220 4.85 -1.91 17.61
C ARG A 220 6.04 -2.21 16.72
N ALA A 221 7.20 -1.66 17.08
CA ALA A 221 8.47 -1.92 16.39
C ALA A 221 8.96 -3.36 16.61
N ASP A 222 9.65 -3.92 15.62
CA ASP A 222 10.28 -5.25 15.66
C ASP A 222 11.70 -5.24 16.25
N ALA A 223 12.34 -4.07 16.26
CA ALA A 223 13.71 -3.88 16.68
C ALA A 223 13.91 -2.51 17.35
N ALA A 224 15.13 -2.27 17.84
CA ALA A 224 15.52 -0.97 18.36
C ALA A 224 15.50 0.09 17.25
N VAL A 225 14.73 1.17 17.46
CA VAL A 225 14.62 2.26 16.50
C VAL A 225 15.71 3.30 16.77
N PRO A 226 16.55 3.67 15.78
CA PRO A 226 17.56 4.71 15.96
C PRO A 226 16.92 6.08 16.20
N ALA A 227 17.64 6.99 16.83
CA ALA A 227 17.22 8.38 16.92
C ALA A 227 17.40 9.10 15.57
N CYS A 228 16.50 10.04 15.27
CA CYS A 228 16.80 11.13 14.34
C CYS A 228 17.74 12.12 15.07
#